data_AF-A0A2T2RMM8-F1
#
_entry.id   AF-A0A2T2RMM8-F1
#
_cell.length_a   1.000
_cell.length_b   1.000
_cell.length_c   1.000
_cell.angle_alpha   90.00
_cell.angle_beta   90.00
_cell.angle_gamma   90.00
#
_symmetry.space_group_name_H-M   'P 1'
#
loop_
_entity.id
_entity.type
_entity.pdbx_description
1 polymer ?
#
loop_
_entity_poly.entity_id
_entity_poly.type
_entity_poly.pdbx_seq_one_letter_code
_entity_poly.pdbx_strand_id
1 'polypeptide(L)' 'MTPPYALRNHQWEGIKDLLPGQEGKVGVTAKENRSFVEAVLYPYRAGI' A
#
# COMPACT_ATOMS: atom_id res chain seq x y z
N MET A 1 4.42 1.81 -18.99
CA MET A 1 5.17 0.64 -18.48
C MET A 1 5.09 0.68 -16.97
N THR A 2 4.41 -0.28 -16.34
CA THR A 2 4.32 -0.37 -14.87
C THR A 2 5.51 -1.20 -14.38
N PRO A 3 6.22 -0.81 -13.29
CA PRO A 3 7.30 -1.62 -12.75
C PRO A 3 6.78 -3.03 -12.42
N PRO A 4 7.58 -4.09 -12.63
CA PRO A 4 7.17 -5.48 -12.35
C PRO A 4 6.75 -5.73 -10.89
N TYR A 5 7.02 -4.78 -9.99
CA TYR A 5 6.71 -4.85 -8.57
C TYR A 5 5.80 -3.74 -8.06
N ALA A 6 5.17 -2.94 -8.93
CA ALA A 6 4.20 -1.94 -8.47
C ALA A 6 2.89 -2.62 -8.03
N LEU A 7 2.24 -2.08 -7.00
CA LEU A 7 0.94 -2.57 -6.58
C LEU A 7 -0.12 -2.19 -7.62
N ARG A 8 -0.80 -3.17 -8.21
CA ARG A 8 -1.84 -2.88 -9.20
C ARG A 8 -3.04 -2.23 -8.53
N ASN A 9 -3.71 -1.31 -9.25
CA ASN A 9 -4.84 -0.57 -8.71
C ASN A 9 -5.94 -1.51 -8.15
N HIS A 10 -6.30 -2.60 -8.83
CA HIS A 10 -7.29 -3.54 -8.29
C HIS A 10 -6.86 -4.26 -7.00
N GLN A 11 -5.55 -4.50 -6.82
CA GLN A 11 -5.04 -5.09 -5.57
C GLN A 11 -5.08 -4.07 -4.45
N TRP A 12 -4.74 -2.83 -4.77
CA TRP A 12 -4.87 -1.69 -3.86
C TRP A 12 -6.33 -1.48 -3.42
N GLU A 13 -7.29 -1.47 -4.35
CA GLU A 13 -8.72 -1.29 -4.04
C GLU A 13 -9.26 -2.36 -3.08
N GLY A 14 -8.72 -3.58 -3.09
CA GLY A 14 -9.13 -4.64 -2.17
C GLY A 14 -8.52 -4.57 -0.77
N ILE A 15 -7.35 -3.94 -0.62
CA ILE A 15 -6.63 -3.88 0.67
C ILE A 15 -6.71 -2.53 1.36
N LYS A 16 -6.96 -1.44 0.61
CA LYS A 16 -6.98 -0.07 1.15
C LYS A 16 -7.94 0.05 2.33
N ASP A 17 -9.03 -0.72 2.31
CA ASP A 17 -10.08 -0.67 3.32
C ASP A 17 -9.80 -1.52 4.57
N LEU A 18 -8.77 -2.36 4.49
CA LEU A 18 -8.28 -3.21 5.59
C LEU A 18 -7.14 -2.54 6.37
N LEU A 19 -6.58 -1.45 5.83
CA LEU A 19 -5.44 -0.76 6.45
C LEU A 19 -5.90 0.19 7.56
N PRO A 20 -5.10 0.34 8.63
CA PRO A 20 -5.31 1.41 9.60
C PRO A 20 -5.01 2.79 8.99
N GLY A 21 -5.62 3.85 9.54
CA GLY A 21 -5.40 5.23 9.09
C GLY A 21 -6.17 5.65 7.83
N GLN A 22 -7.28 4.97 7.53
CA GLN A 22 -8.22 5.36 6.47
C GLN A 22 -8.75 6.78 6.67
N GLU A 23 -9.08 7.46 5.57
CA GLU A 23 -9.78 8.75 5.61
C GLU A 23 -11.08 8.62 6.43
N GLY A 24 -11.22 9.44 7.47
CA GLY A 24 -12.37 9.41 8.37
C GLY A 24 -12.26 8.49 9.59
N LYS A 25 -11.20 7.69 9.74
CA LYS A 25 -10.93 6.96 10.99
C LYS A 25 -9.90 7.70 11.86
N VAL A 26 -10.21 7.81 13.16
CA VAL A 26 -9.36 8.53 14.12
C VAL A 26 -8.07 7.74 14.34
N GLY A 27 -6.99 8.25 13.76
CA GLY A 27 -5.66 7.64 13.73
C GLY A 27 -4.91 8.28 12.57
N VAL A 28 -3.69 8.77 12.84
CA VAL A 28 -2.83 9.57 11.94
C VAL A 28 -3.17 9.37 10.46
N THR A 29 -3.65 10.42 9.81
CA THR A 29 -4.02 10.43 8.38
C THR A 29 -2.89 9.79 7.60
N ALA A 30 -3.15 8.61 7.07
CA ALA A 30 -2.13 7.88 6.35
C ALA A 30 -2.08 8.40 4.91
N LYS A 31 -1.55 9.62 4.81
CA LYS A 31 -1.45 10.43 3.59
C LYS A 31 -0.80 9.68 2.43
N GLU A 32 -0.05 8.61 2.73
CA GLU A 32 0.75 7.83 1.79
C GLU A 32 0.66 6.30 2.08
N ASN A 33 -0.52 5.76 2.43
CA ASN A 33 -0.66 4.31 2.71
C ASN A 33 -0.23 3.41 1.53
N ARG A 34 -0.43 3.85 0.29
CA ARG A 34 0.00 3.10 -0.89
C ARG A 34 1.52 3.01 -0.96
N SER A 35 2.21 4.13 -0.80
CA SER A 35 3.68 4.18 -0.76
C SER A 35 4.25 3.34 0.38
N PHE A 36 3.59 3.34 1.54
CA PHE A 36 3.96 2.47 2.67
C PHE A 36 3.84 0.98 2.30
N VAL A 37 2.72 0.56 1.73
CA VAL A 37 2.51 -0.84 1.32
C VAL A 37 3.51 -1.24 0.22
N GLU A 38 3.79 -0.36 -0.74
CA GLU A 38 4.79 -0.64 -1.77
C GLU A 38 6.20 -0.78 -1.18
N ALA A 39 6.57 0.06 -0.20
CA ALA A 39 7.83 -0.03 0.51
C ALA A 39 7.95 -1.32 1.35
N VAL A 40 6.85 -1.78 1.97
CA VAL A 40 6.80 -3.06 2.70
C VAL A 40 6.90 -4.25 1.76
N LEU A 41 6.24 -4.20 0.59
CA LEU A 41 6.26 -5.30 -0.38
C LEU A 41 7.59 -5.44 -1.13
N TYR A 42 8.36 -4.35 -1.24
CA TYR A 42 9.67 -4.35 -1.91
C TYR A 42 10.64 -5.44 -1.38
N PRO A 43 10.96 -5.54 -0.07
CA PRO A 43 11.87 -6.56 0.44
C PRO A 43 11.35 -7.99 0.23
N TYR A 44 10.05 -8.25 0.43
CA TYR A 44 9.45 -9.56 0.16
C TYR A 44 9.54 -9.98 -1.32
N ARG A 45 9.59 -9.02 -2.24
CA ARG A 45 9.72 -9.27 -3.69
C ARG A 45 11.18 -9.28 -4.15
N ALA A 46 12.03 -8.51 -3.50
CA ALA A 46 13.46 -8.40 -3.80
C ALA A 46 14.27 -9.58 -3.23
N GLY A 47 13.72 -10.32 -2.26
CA GLY A 47 14.39 -11.47 -1.64
C GLY A 47 15.54 -11.08 -0.71
N ILE A 48 15.40 -9.94 -0.02
CA ILE A 48 16.33 -9.47 1.03
C ILE A 48 15.97 -10.12 2.36
#